data_AF-A0A942A881-F1
#
_entry.id   AF-A0A942A881-F1
#
_cell.length_a   1.000
_cell.length_b   1.000
_cell.length_c   1.000
_cell.angle_alpha   90.00
_cell.angle_beta   90.00
_cell.angle_gamma   90.00
#
_symmetry.space_group_name_H-M   'P 1'
#
loop_
_entity.id
_entity.type
_entity.pdbx_description
1 polymer ?
#
loop_
_entity_poly.entity_id
_entity_poly.type
_entity_poly.pdbx_seq_one_letter_code
_entity_poly.pdbx_strand_id
1 'polypeptide(L)'
;GMETAECHSISMEFFCWKYMDLFFYDAEKYKLKHLLDSFTFIPYGCMVDEFQHIVYDNPSLTPAERKETWNRLEAKYRPYLTTKGIPYLEEGTRWQYQMHIYESPFYYIDYCLAQTVALGFLLASRKDYDGAFEKYCAFCRKGGTERFSELVREAGVPSPFEEGALKTVADGVTALYGALKAQ
;
A
#
# COMPACT_ATOMS: atom_id res chain seq x y z
N GLY A 1 -1.99 -3.84 15.25
CA GLY A 1 -0.52 -3.78 15.35
C GLY A 1 -0.05 -2.57 14.58
N MET A 2 1.04 -2.68 13.83
CA MET A 2 1.57 -1.58 13.03
C MET A 2 0.68 -1.28 11.81
N GLU A 3 -0.08 -2.25 11.31
CA GLU A 3 -1.09 -2.09 10.26
C GLU A 3 -2.16 -1.05 10.63
N THR A 4 -2.56 -1.01 11.91
CA THR A 4 -3.46 0.04 12.41
C THR A 4 -2.75 1.39 12.41
N ALA A 5 -1.50 1.45 12.86
CA ALA A 5 -0.71 2.67 12.90
C ALA A 5 -0.60 3.30 11.51
N GLU A 6 -0.29 2.49 10.50
CA GLU A 6 -0.16 2.92 9.10
C GLU A 6 -1.49 3.33 8.46
N CYS A 7 -2.63 2.82 8.96
CA CYS A 7 -3.93 3.34 8.51
C CYS A 7 -4.11 4.82 8.86
N HIS A 8 -3.60 5.27 10.00
CA HIS A 8 -3.71 6.69 10.37
C HIS A 8 -2.87 7.57 9.43
N SER A 9 -1.61 7.21 9.20
CA SER A 9 -0.69 7.96 8.33
C SER A 9 -1.20 8.01 6.89
N ILE A 10 -1.37 6.86 6.25
CA ILE A 10 -1.66 6.78 4.82
C ILE A 10 -3.06 7.34 4.49
N SER A 11 -4.05 7.14 5.36
CA SER A 11 -5.38 7.73 5.14
C SER A 11 -5.34 9.26 5.22
N MET A 12 -4.51 9.82 6.11
CA MET A 12 -4.34 11.27 6.22
C MET A 12 -3.76 11.87 4.93
N GLU A 13 -2.86 11.16 4.23
CA GLU A 13 -2.35 11.60 2.93
C GLU A 13 -3.49 11.88 1.94
N PHE A 14 -4.52 11.03 1.91
CA PHE A 14 -5.70 11.21 1.07
C PHE A 14 -6.66 12.30 1.58
N PHE A 15 -6.89 12.42 2.88
CA PHE A 15 -7.72 13.51 3.42
C PHE A 15 -7.10 14.89 3.14
N CYS A 16 -5.77 14.97 3.12
CA CYS A 16 -5.05 16.19 2.76
C CYS A 16 -5.19 16.59 1.29
N TRP A 17 -5.75 15.74 0.40
CA TRP A 17 -5.89 16.06 -1.02
C TRP A 17 -6.60 17.39 -1.30
N LYS A 18 -7.58 17.78 -0.49
CA LYS A 18 -8.30 19.04 -0.67
C LYS A 18 -7.46 20.30 -0.42
N TYR A 19 -6.25 20.13 0.11
CA TYR A 19 -5.30 21.21 0.40
C TYR A 19 -4.10 21.22 -0.55
N MET A 20 -4.05 20.32 -1.54
CA MET A 20 -2.86 20.18 -2.41
C MET A 20 -2.58 21.41 -3.27
N ASP A 21 -3.60 22.22 -3.56
CA ASP A 21 -3.46 23.51 -4.27
C ASP A 21 -2.62 24.54 -3.48
N LEU A 22 -2.45 24.33 -2.16
CA LEU A 22 -1.58 25.17 -1.33
C LEU A 22 -0.09 24.82 -1.47
N PHE A 23 0.23 23.62 -1.97
CA PHE A 23 1.60 23.11 -2.02
C PHE A 23 2.12 22.94 -3.44
N PHE A 24 1.23 22.68 -4.41
CA PHE A 24 1.61 22.36 -5.77
C PHE A 24 0.98 23.32 -6.76
N TYR A 25 1.78 23.77 -7.73
CA TYR A 25 1.28 24.52 -8.89
C TYR A 25 0.29 23.71 -9.73
N ASP A 26 0.48 22.38 -9.76
CA ASP A 26 -0.38 21.43 -10.47
C ASP A 26 -0.80 20.32 -9.48
N ALA A 27 -1.79 20.64 -8.65
CA ALA A 27 -2.29 19.75 -7.61
C ALA A 27 -2.96 18.49 -8.18
N GLU A 28 -3.60 18.59 -9.35
CA GLU A 28 -4.24 17.43 -9.98
C GLU A 28 -3.21 16.42 -10.47
N LYS A 29 -2.11 16.88 -11.09
CA LYS A 29 -0.99 15.99 -11.44
C LYS A 29 -0.36 15.34 -10.21
N TYR A 30 -0.25 16.05 -9.09
CA TYR A 30 0.19 15.45 -7.84
C TYR A 30 -0.77 14.36 -7.37
N LYS A 31 -2.09 14.63 -7.28
CA LYS A 31 -3.11 13.66 -6.84
C LYS A 31 -3.11 12.42 -7.72
N LEU A 32 -2.98 12.59 -9.04
CA LEU A 32 -2.89 11.48 -9.99
C LEU A 32 -1.65 10.62 -9.75
N LYS A 33 -0.48 11.25 -9.61
CA LYS A 33 0.77 10.54 -9.30
C LYS A 33 0.67 9.81 -7.96
N HIS A 34 0.19 10.50 -6.93
CA HIS A 34 0.00 9.94 -5.59
C HIS A 34 -0.90 8.71 -5.61
N LEU A 35 -2.05 8.78 -6.28
CA LEU A 35 -2.97 7.64 -6.43
C LEU A 35 -2.30 6.45 -7.11
N LEU A 36 -1.57 6.69 -8.20
CA LEU A 36 -0.88 5.64 -8.94
C LEU A 36 0.24 5.01 -8.12
N ASP A 37 1.04 5.81 -7.43
CA ASP A 37 2.12 5.32 -6.57
C ASP A 37 1.54 4.46 -5.43
N SER A 38 0.51 4.95 -4.74
CA SER A 38 -0.21 4.20 -3.70
C SER A 38 -0.78 2.87 -4.20
N PHE A 39 -1.39 2.86 -5.39
CA PHE A 39 -2.00 1.66 -5.94
C PHE A 39 -0.97 0.64 -6.45
N THR A 40 0.07 1.12 -7.14
CA THR A 40 1.14 0.27 -7.69
C THR A 40 2.16 -0.18 -6.64
N PHE A 41 2.13 0.41 -5.44
CA PHE A 41 2.87 -0.05 -4.28
C PHE A 41 2.39 -1.42 -3.77
N ILE A 42 1.08 -1.71 -3.82
CA ILE A 42 0.51 -2.94 -3.22
C ILE A 42 1.19 -4.22 -3.77
N PRO A 43 1.35 -4.41 -5.10
CA PRO A 43 2.10 -5.56 -5.63
C PRO A 43 3.55 -5.64 -5.13
N TYR A 44 4.24 -4.50 -4.96
CA TYR A 44 5.59 -4.49 -4.41
C TYR A 44 5.60 -4.90 -2.94
N GLY A 45 4.64 -4.42 -2.15
CA GLY A 45 4.58 -4.75 -0.74
C GLY A 45 4.28 -6.23 -0.49
N CYS A 46 3.33 -6.82 -1.23
CA CYS A 46 3.06 -8.26 -1.20
C CYS A 46 4.27 -9.09 -1.66
N MET A 47 5.02 -8.60 -2.65
CA MET A 47 6.24 -9.24 -3.14
C MET A 47 7.33 -9.30 -2.04
N VAL A 48 7.52 -8.22 -1.28
CA VAL A 48 8.48 -8.16 -0.16
C VAL A 48 8.06 -9.11 0.96
N ASP A 49 6.77 -9.20 1.27
CA ASP A 49 6.24 -10.13 2.27
C ASP A 49 6.45 -11.60 1.87
N GLU A 50 6.08 -11.99 0.65
CA GLU A 50 6.32 -13.35 0.14
C GLU A 50 7.82 -13.69 0.11
N PHE A 51 8.68 -12.72 -0.21
CA PHE A 51 10.13 -12.89 -0.14
C PHE A 51 10.59 -13.23 1.28
N GLN A 52 10.12 -12.50 2.30
CA GLN A 52 10.47 -12.77 3.69
C GLN A 52 9.99 -14.16 4.13
N HIS A 53 8.75 -14.52 3.82
CA HIS A 53 8.24 -15.87 4.11
C HIS A 53 9.15 -16.96 3.54
N ILE A 54 9.54 -16.86 2.26
CA ILE A 54 10.45 -17.83 1.64
C ILE A 54 11.80 -17.88 2.35
N VAL A 55 12.39 -16.73 2.70
CA VAL A 55 13.70 -16.66 3.37
C VAL A 55 13.65 -17.29 4.77
N TYR A 56 12.59 -17.00 5.54
CA TYR A 56 12.45 -17.53 6.90
C TYR A 56 12.02 -19.01 6.94
N ASP A 57 11.25 -19.47 5.95
CA ASP A 57 10.89 -20.89 5.80
C ASP A 57 12.07 -21.74 5.31
N ASN A 58 13.07 -21.12 4.66
CA ASN A 58 14.25 -21.78 4.10
C ASN A 58 15.55 -21.14 4.61
N PRO A 59 15.90 -21.32 5.90
CA PRO A 59 17.03 -20.61 6.52
C PRO A 59 18.39 -20.97 5.90
N SER A 60 18.49 -22.09 5.18
CA SER A 60 19.69 -22.52 4.45
C SER A 60 19.92 -21.81 3.12
N LEU A 61 18.97 -20.98 2.64
CA LEU A 61 19.15 -20.23 1.39
C LEU A 61 20.42 -19.38 1.44
N THR A 62 21.28 -19.63 0.47
CA THR A 62 22.50 -18.85 0.23
C THR A 62 22.15 -17.42 -0.22
N PRO A 63 23.09 -16.46 -0.07
CA PRO A 63 22.88 -15.10 -0.59
C PRO A 63 22.52 -15.06 -2.09
N ALA A 64 23.06 -15.99 -2.90
CA ALA A 64 22.76 -16.09 -4.33
C ALA A 64 21.33 -16.60 -4.59
N GLU A 65 20.86 -17.59 -3.84
CA GLU A 65 19.49 -18.11 -4.00
C GLU A 65 18.43 -17.10 -3.50
N ARG A 66 18.76 -16.26 -2.51
CA ARG A 66 17.88 -15.15 -2.10
C ARG A 66 17.74 -14.10 -3.21
N LYS A 67 18.85 -13.75 -3.85
CA LYS A 67 18.90 -12.90 -5.04
C LYS A 67 18.04 -13.45 -6.19
N GLU A 68 18.19 -14.73 -6.50
CA GLU A 68 17.37 -15.41 -7.53
C GLU A 68 15.88 -15.43 -7.16
N THR A 69 15.57 -15.74 -5.90
CA THR A 69 14.20 -15.70 -5.37
C THR A 69 13.58 -14.33 -5.57
N TRP A 70 14.31 -13.26 -5.26
CA TRP A 70 13.83 -11.90 -5.47
C TRP A 70 13.54 -11.60 -6.94
N ASN A 71 14.43 -11.97 -7.87
CA ASN A 71 14.21 -11.79 -9.31
C ASN A 71 12.95 -12.52 -9.80
N ARG A 72 12.75 -13.76 -9.36
CA ARG A 72 11.54 -14.54 -9.68
C ARG A 72 10.28 -13.84 -9.18
N LEU A 73 10.32 -13.29 -7.97
CA LEU A 73 9.19 -12.56 -7.39
C LEU A 73 8.96 -11.21 -8.08
N GLU A 74 10.01 -10.49 -8.47
CA GLU A 74 9.90 -9.23 -9.23
C GLU A 74 9.22 -9.47 -10.58
N ALA A 75 9.58 -10.55 -11.28
CA ALA A 75 8.91 -10.95 -12.52
C ALA A 75 7.42 -11.34 -12.32
N LYS A 76 7.07 -11.94 -11.17
CA LYS A 76 5.68 -12.31 -10.82
C LYS A 76 4.81 -11.08 -10.53
N TYR A 77 5.28 -10.20 -9.66
CA TYR A 77 4.47 -9.09 -9.13
C TYR A 77 4.59 -7.79 -9.94
N ARG A 78 5.73 -7.57 -10.60
CA ARG A 78 6.03 -6.35 -11.34
C ARG A 78 6.61 -6.66 -12.73
N PRO A 79 5.87 -7.43 -13.57
CA PRO A 79 6.35 -7.85 -14.90
C PRO A 79 6.59 -6.68 -15.88
N TYR A 80 6.09 -5.50 -15.56
CA TYR A 80 6.25 -4.26 -16.33
C TYR A 80 7.56 -3.51 -16.03
N LEU A 81 8.34 -3.92 -15.01
CA LEU A 81 9.63 -3.34 -14.72
C LEU A 81 10.75 -4.14 -15.39
N THR A 82 11.81 -3.44 -15.78
CA THR A 82 13.05 -4.07 -16.26
C THR A 82 14.24 -3.54 -15.49
N THR A 83 15.13 -4.44 -15.10
CA THR A 83 16.44 -4.12 -14.53
C THR A 83 17.56 -4.19 -15.58
N LYS A 84 17.20 -4.44 -16.86
CA LYS A 84 18.15 -4.64 -17.94
C LYS A 84 19.10 -3.45 -18.07
N GLY A 85 20.40 -3.73 -18.09
CA GLY A 85 21.47 -2.73 -18.16
C GLY A 85 21.84 -2.11 -16.82
N ILE A 86 21.33 -2.62 -15.70
CA ILE A 86 21.70 -2.19 -14.34
C ILE A 86 22.30 -3.39 -13.60
N PRO A 87 23.62 -3.64 -13.73
CA PRO A 87 24.24 -4.91 -13.33
C PRO A 87 23.89 -5.37 -11.91
N TYR A 88 23.93 -4.44 -10.94
CA TYR A 88 23.61 -4.78 -9.56
C TYR A 88 22.16 -5.25 -9.39
N LEU A 89 21.20 -4.60 -10.06
CA LEU A 89 19.78 -4.93 -9.94
C LEU A 89 19.39 -6.16 -10.77
N GLU A 90 20.09 -6.45 -11.87
CA GLU A 90 19.92 -7.68 -12.65
C GLU A 90 20.18 -8.93 -11.79
N GLU A 91 21.07 -8.82 -10.80
CA GLU A 91 21.33 -9.89 -9.82
C GLU A 91 20.23 -10.03 -8.75
N GLY A 92 19.15 -9.27 -8.76
CA GLY A 92 18.08 -9.40 -7.76
C GLY A 92 18.43 -8.83 -6.39
N THR A 93 19.14 -7.70 -6.38
CA THR A 93 19.60 -7.02 -5.16
C THR A 93 18.68 -5.91 -4.68
N ARG A 94 17.60 -5.58 -5.41
CA ARG A 94 16.76 -4.40 -5.10
C ARG A 94 16.22 -4.41 -3.66
N TRP A 95 15.92 -5.58 -3.11
CA TRP A 95 15.45 -5.73 -1.73
C TRP A 95 16.43 -5.26 -0.68
N GLN A 96 17.72 -5.19 -1.00
CA GLN A 96 18.76 -4.78 -0.05
C GLN A 96 18.68 -3.30 0.29
N TYR A 97 18.02 -2.48 -0.55
CA TYR A 97 17.71 -1.08 -0.24
C TYR A 97 16.53 -0.92 0.73
N GLN A 98 15.78 -2.00 1.00
CA GLN A 98 14.59 -1.98 1.84
C GLN A 98 14.96 -2.25 3.30
N MET A 99 15.24 -1.18 4.06
CA MET A 99 15.67 -1.27 5.47
C MET A 99 14.76 -2.15 6.35
N HIS A 100 13.46 -2.12 6.08
CA HIS A 100 12.43 -2.85 6.83
C HIS A 100 12.67 -4.37 6.84
N ILE A 101 13.25 -4.94 5.76
CA ILE A 101 13.58 -6.37 5.70
C ILE A 101 14.64 -6.75 6.75
N TYR A 102 15.52 -5.82 7.09
CA TYR A 102 16.59 -6.03 8.06
C TYR A 102 16.19 -5.65 9.48
N GLU A 103 15.43 -4.57 9.64
CA GLU A 103 15.16 -3.95 10.94
C GLU A 103 13.84 -4.42 11.57
N SER A 104 12.84 -4.78 10.76
CA SER A 104 11.50 -5.14 11.23
C SER A 104 10.88 -6.21 10.33
N PRO A 105 11.30 -7.47 10.48
CA PRO A 105 10.83 -8.57 9.63
C PRO A 105 9.31 -8.68 9.62
N PHE A 106 8.75 -9.04 8.47
CA PHE A 106 7.30 -9.18 8.21
C PHE A 106 6.44 -7.92 8.36
N TYR A 107 7.03 -6.77 8.69
CA TYR A 107 6.27 -5.50 8.81
C TYR A 107 5.76 -4.96 7.47
N TYR A 108 6.30 -5.42 6.34
CA TYR A 108 6.00 -4.78 5.06
C TYR A 108 4.57 -5.04 4.55
N ILE A 109 3.93 -6.12 5.01
CA ILE A 109 2.54 -6.44 4.67
C ILE A 109 1.56 -5.45 5.31
N ASP A 110 1.89 -4.90 6.47
CA ASP A 110 1.11 -3.90 7.19
C ASP A 110 0.83 -2.67 6.30
N TYR A 111 1.80 -2.23 5.49
CA TYR A 111 1.59 -1.17 4.52
C TYR A 111 0.54 -1.53 3.48
N CYS A 112 0.48 -2.78 3.00
CA CYS A 112 -0.52 -3.19 1.99
C CYS A 112 -1.93 -3.22 2.59
N LEU A 113 -2.06 -3.73 3.81
CA LEU A 113 -3.32 -3.75 4.55
C LEU A 113 -3.80 -2.32 4.81
N ALA A 114 -2.91 -1.45 5.30
CA ALA A 114 -3.20 -0.06 5.56
C ALA A 114 -3.51 0.73 4.29
N GLN A 115 -2.77 0.52 3.21
CA GLN A 115 -3.00 1.15 1.91
C GLN A 115 -4.40 0.80 1.37
N THR A 116 -4.85 -0.44 1.55
CA THR A 116 -6.21 -0.86 1.16
C THR A 116 -7.28 -0.10 1.94
N VAL A 117 -7.11 0.01 3.26
CA VAL A 117 -8.01 0.77 4.15
C VAL A 117 -8.03 2.25 3.77
N ALA A 118 -6.85 2.84 3.53
CA ALA A 118 -6.68 4.23 3.14
C ALA A 118 -7.34 4.54 1.79
N LEU A 119 -7.21 3.64 0.81
CA LEU A 119 -7.93 3.74 -0.47
C LEU A 119 -9.46 3.63 -0.26
N GLY A 120 -9.91 2.81 0.70
CA GLY A 120 -11.30 2.78 1.14
C GLY A 120 -11.78 4.14 1.66
N PHE A 121 -11.00 4.79 2.53
CA PHE A 121 -11.29 6.14 3.02
C PHE A 121 -11.25 7.20 1.90
N LEU A 122 -10.31 7.10 0.97
CA LEU A 122 -10.28 7.96 -0.21
C LEU A 122 -11.60 7.82 -1.00
N LEU A 123 -12.01 6.60 -1.34
CA LEU A 123 -13.24 6.37 -2.11
C LEU A 123 -14.49 6.84 -1.35
N ALA A 124 -14.53 6.69 -0.03
CA ALA A 124 -15.59 7.23 0.81
C ALA A 124 -15.60 8.77 0.79
N SER A 125 -14.45 9.41 0.94
CA SER A 125 -14.33 10.88 0.98
C SER A 125 -14.67 11.54 -0.36
N ARG A 126 -14.53 10.83 -1.48
CA ARG A 126 -15.01 11.29 -2.80
C ARG A 126 -16.54 11.35 -2.90
N LYS A 127 -17.27 10.64 -2.04
CA LYS A 127 -18.74 10.62 -1.99
C LYS A 127 -19.29 11.56 -0.92
N ASP A 128 -18.71 11.49 0.27
CA ASP A 128 -19.05 12.30 1.44
C ASP A 128 -17.78 12.54 2.26
N TYR A 129 -17.16 13.71 2.07
CA TYR A 129 -15.89 14.04 2.71
C TYR A 129 -16.04 14.12 4.23
N ASP A 130 -17.06 14.86 4.71
CA ASP A 130 -17.22 15.14 6.14
C ASP A 130 -17.57 13.85 6.90
N GLY A 131 -18.48 13.03 6.36
CA GLY A 131 -18.80 11.73 6.95
C GLY A 131 -17.61 10.74 6.92
N ALA A 132 -16.82 10.72 5.85
CA ALA A 132 -15.61 9.90 5.80
C ALA A 132 -14.55 10.38 6.81
N PHE A 133 -14.37 11.70 6.96
CA PHE A 133 -13.41 12.27 7.88
C PHE A 133 -13.83 12.08 9.34
N GLU A 134 -15.12 12.15 9.65
CA GLU A 134 -15.65 11.83 10.98
C GLU A 134 -15.37 10.37 11.35
N LYS A 135 -15.62 9.43 10.43
CA LYS A 135 -15.31 8.01 10.61
C LYS A 135 -13.81 7.77 10.79
N TYR A 136 -12.97 8.45 10.02
CA TYR A 136 -11.52 8.41 10.20
C TYR A 136 -11.10 8.93 11.59
N CYS A 137 -11.65 10.05 12.04
CA CYS A 137 -11.37 10.57 13.39
C CYS A 137 -11.82 9.59 14.48
N ALA A 138 -12.97 8.94 14.31
CA ALA A 138 -13.44 7.89 15.22
C ALA A 138 -12.49 6.70 15.24
N PHE A 139 -12.03 6.23 14.08
CA PHE A 139 -11.00 5.20 13.94
C PHE A 139 -9.72 5.57 14.70
N CYS A 140 -9.18 6.79 14.50
CA CYS A 140 -7.98 7.26 15.19
C CYS A 140 -8.13 7.29 16.72
N ARG A 141 -9.31 7.69 17.23
CA ARG A 141 -9.55 7.80 18.69
C ARG A 141 -9.51 6.45 19.40
N LYS A 142 -9.78 5.36 18.69
CA LYS A 142 -9.71 4.01 19.27
C LYS A 142 -8.27 3.55 19.47
N GLY A 143 -7.31 4.06 18.69
CA GLY A 143 -5.91 3.69 18.82
C GLY A 143 -5.71 2.17 18.83
N GLY A 144 -5.18 1.63 19.93
CA GLY A 144 -4.94 0.20 20.12
C GLY A 144 -5.97 -0.55 20.97
N THR A 145 -7.17 0.02 21.22
CA THR A 145 -8.15 -0.60 22.13
C THR A 145 -8.88 -1.80 21.52
N GLU A 146 -8.83 -1.97 20.20
CA GLU A 146 -9.56 -3.00 19.46
C GLU A 146 -8.67 -3.67 18.41
N ARG A 147 -9.12 -4.84 17.92
CA ARG A 147 -8.43 -5.56 16.85
C ARG A 147 -8.60 -4.81 15.54
N PHE A 148 -7.59 -4.89 14.67
CA PHE A 148 -7.60 -4.24 13.37
C PHE A 148 -8.86 -4.55 12.54
N SER A 149 -9.31 -5.81 12.51
CA SER A 149 -10.54 -6.20 11.80
C SER A 149 -11.79 -5.48 12.31
N GLU A 150 -11.89 -5.28 13.62
CA GLU A 150 -13.03 -4.58 14.24
C GLU A 150 -12.98 -3.09 13.90
N LEU A 151 -11.81 -2.46 14.04
CA LEU A 151 -11.59 -1.05 13.71
C LEU A 151 -11.98 -0.74 12.26
N VAL A 152 -11.52 -1.57 11.31
CA VAL A 152 -11.81 -1.40 9.88
C VAL A 152 -13.31 -1.58 9.59
N ARG A 153 -13.93 -2.60 10.18
CA ARG A 153 -15.36 -2.87 10.00
C ARG A 153 -16.22 -1.70 10.50
N GLU A 154 -15.91 -1.14 11.66
CA GLU A 154 -16.67 -0.02 12.23
C GLU A 154 -16.42 1.30 11.50
N ALA A 155 -15.22 1.51 10.95
CA ALA A 155 -14.95 2.62 10.03
C ALA A 155 -15.79 2.52 8.75
N GLY A 156 -16.38 1.35 8.47
CA GLY A 156 -17.27 1.14 7.33
C GLY A 156 -16.54 1.21 6.00
N VAL A 157 -15.25 0.86 5.99
CA VAL A 157 -14.44 0.73 4.77
C VAL A 157 -14.14 -0.76 4.51
N PRO A 158 -13.90 -1.17 3.24
CA PRO A 158 -13.68 -2.58 2.92
C PRO A 158 -12.49 -3.17 3.70
N SER A 159 -12.71 -4.28 4.39
CA SER A 159 -11.65 -5.00 5.09
C SER A 159 -10.76 -5.75 4.10
N PRO A 160 -9.42 -5.59 4.12
CA PRO A 160 -8.53 -6.29 3.20
C PRO A 160 -8.58 -7.82 3.30
N PHE A 161 -9.19 -8.36 4.37
CA PHE A 161 -9.33 -9.80 4.61
C PHE A 161 -10.66 -10.38 4.13
N GLU A 162 -11.63 -9.54 3.78
CA GLU A 162 -12.94 -9.99 3.34
C GLU A 162 -12.97 -10.30 1.84
N GLU A 163 -13.67 -11.37 1.48
CA GLU A 163 -13.80 -11.78 0.09
C GLU A 163 -14.39 -10.65 -0.77
N GLY A 164 -13.74 -10.36 -1.90
CA GLY A 164 -14.17 -9.30 -2.82
C GLY A 164 -13.82 -7.88 -2.40
N ALA A 165 -13.31 -7.63 -1.19
CA ALA A 165 -12.94 -6.29 -0.74
C ALA A 165 -11.82 -5.68 -1.60
N LEU A 166 -10.73 -6.42 -1.83
CA LEU A 166 -9.62 -5.97 -2.68
C LEU A 166 -10.07 -5.66 -4.11
N LYS A 167 -10.97 -6.48 -4.67
CA LYS A 167 -11.56 -6.23 -5.99
C LYS A 167 -12.38 -4.94 -5.99
N THR A 168 -13.22 -4.74 -4.98
CA THR A 168 -14.05 -3.54 -4.84
C THR A 168 -13.19 -2.28 -4.76
N VAL A 169 -12.13 -2.31 -3.96
CA VAL A 169 -11.17 -1.20 -3.85
C VAL A 169 -10.46 -0.96 -5.18
N ALA A 170 -9.95 -2.00 -5.84
CA ALA A 170 -9.26 -1.89 -7.13
C ALA A 170 -10.17 -1.30 -8.24
N ASP A 171 -11.42 -1.77 -8.33
CA ASP A 171 -12.40 -1.25 -9.29
C ASP A 171 -12.70 0.23 -9.02
N GLY A 172 -12.89 0.60 -7.75
CA GLY A 172 -13.15 1.98 -7.34
C GLY A 172 -11.98 2.92 -7.64
N VAL A 173 -10.75 2.49 -7.35
CA VAL A 173 -9.52 3.25 -7.64
C VAL A 173 -9.31 3.39 -9.15
N THR A 174 -9.59 2.34 -9.93
CA THR A 174 -9.49 2.38 -11.39
C THR A 174 -10.49 3.38 -11.99
N ALA A 175 -11.73 3.38 -11.50
CA ALA A 175 -12.73 4.36 -11.89
C ALA A 175 -12.32 5.79 -11.52
N LEU A 176 -11.81 6.00 -10.30
CA LEU A 176 -11.30 7.30 -9.85
C LEU A 176 -10.12 7.78 -10.71
N TYR A 177 -9.17 6.91 -11.03
CA TYR A 177 -8.07 7.22 -11.94
C TYR A 177 -8.58 7.69 -13.31
N GLY A 178 -9.57 6.99 -13.88
CA GLY A 178 -10.20 7.40 -15.14
C GLY A 178 -10.83 8.79 -15.07
N ALA A 179 -11.51 9.11 -13.95
CA ALA A 179 -12.13 10.40 -13.73
C ALA A 179 -11.12 11.55 -13.52
N LEU A 180 -10.00 11.29 -12.84
CA LEU A 180 -8.94 12.28 -12.63
C LEU A 180 -8.15 12.56 -13.91
N LYS A 181 -7.89 11.52 -14.73
CA LYS A 181 -7.16 11.66 -15.99
C LYS A 181 -7.93 12.46 -17.06
N ALA A 182 -9.26 12.50 -16.97
CA ALA A 182 -10.12 13.16 -17.94
C ALA A 182 -10.29 14.68 -17.69
N GLN A 183 -9.77 15.20 -16.58
CA GLN A 183 -9.77 16.62 -16.22
C GLN A 183 -8.53 17.32 -16.79
#